data_AF-A0A1B6MS19-F1
#
_entry.id   AF-A0A1B6MS19-F1
#
_cell.length_a   1.000
_cell.length_b   1.000
_cell.length_c   1.000
_cell.angle_alpha   90.00
_cell.angle_beta   90.00
_cell.angle_gamma   90.00
#
_symmetry.space_group_name_H-M   'P 1'
#
loop_
_entity.id
_entity.type
_entity.pdbx_description
1 polymer ?
#
loop_
_entity_poly.entity_id
_entity_poly.type
_entity_poly.pdbx_seq_one_letter_code
_entity_poly.pdbx_strand_id
1 'polypeptide(L)'
;DRRGIALDGHLKDDDVNLASSTMIAEGKSPSDAMGIVISYSLRVKLNCGTLGGELVTDVPFKLMHPAPGSQEMEKSKAMKKSKSIERSRYENSHYADDDDDNIVFEDFARLRLNEPDE
;
A
#
# COMPACT_ATOMS: atom_id res chain seq x y z
N ASP A 1 7.42 -18.94 1.65
CA ASP A 1 6.11 -19.52 1.95
C ASP A 1 5.08 -18.41 2.18
N ARG A 2 4.20 -18.12 1.20
CA ARG A 2 3.23 -16.99 1.21
C ARG A 2 1.83 -17.44 0.76
N ARG A 3 1.48 -18.70 1.00
CA ARG A 3 0.20 -19.29 0.58
C ARG A 3 -0.88 -19.03 1.63
N GLY A 4 -2.14 -18.99 1.20
CA GLY A 4 -3.30 -18.84 2.11
C GLY A 4 -3.52 -17.43 2.67
N ILE A 5 -2.85 -16.42 2.11
CA ILE A 5 -2.97 -15.00 2.49
C ILE A 5 -3.72 -14.27 1.38
N ALA A 6 -4.69 -13.43 1.73
CA ALA A 6 -5.40 -12.60 0.76
C ALA A 6 -4.52 -11.45 0.27
N LEU A 7 -4.39 -11.33 -1.05
CA LEU A 7 -3.61 -10.29 -1.74
C LEU A 7 -4.51 -9.48 -2.68
N ASP A 8 -4.11 -8.26 -3.01
CA ASP A 8 -4.80 -7.41 -4.01
C ASP A 8 -4.32 -7.64 -5.46
N GLY A 9 -3.38 -8.57 -5.66
CA GLY A 9 -2.82 -8.94 -6.95
C GLY A 9 -2.28 -10.37 -6.97
N HIS A 10 -1.48 -10.71 -7.99
CA HIS A 10 -0.83 -12.01 -8.05
C HIS A 10 0.45 -12.03 -7.23
N LEU A 11 0.74 -13.16 -6.58
CA LEU A 11 1.91 -13.32 -5.71
C LEU A 11 3.25 -12.98 -6.38
N LYS A 12 3.34 -13.11 -7.70
CA LYS A 12 4.56 -12.84 -8.48
C LYS A 12 4.65 -11.40 -8.97
N ASP A 13 3.59 -10.59 -8.86
CA ASP A 13 3.63 -9.18 -9.25
C ASP A 13 4.49 -8.41 -8.24
N ASP A 14 5.27 -7.43 -8.69
CA ASP A 14 6.19 -6.65 -7.84
C ASP A 14 5.50 -5.59 -6.97
N ASP A 15 4.32 -5.14 -7.40
CA ASP A 15 3.48 -4.17 -6.73
C ASP A 15 2.40 -4.79 -5.83
N VAL A 16 2.41 -6.12 -5.65
CA VAL A 16 1.38 -6.84 -4.88
C VAL A 16 1.44 -6.52 -3.38
N ASN A 17 0.28 -6.27 -2.79
CA ASN A 17 0.12 -6.02 -1.35
C ASN A 17 -0.85 -7.02 -0.71
N LEU A 18 -0.97 -6.92 0.62
CA LEU A 18 -2.08 -7.55 1.33
C LEU A 18 -3.41 -6.91 0.87
N ALA A 19 -4.45 -7.73 0.77
CA ALA A 19 -5.74 -7.24 0.36
C ALA A 19 -6.32 -6.22 1.37
N SER A 20 -7.00 -5.19 0.88
CA SER A 20 -7.67 -4.22 1.76
C SER A 20 -8.81 -4.88 2.56
N SER A 21 -9.17 -4.27 3.69
CA SER A 21 -10.29 -4.71 4.51
C SER A 21 -11.60 -4.59 3.75
N THR A 22 -12.45 -5.61 3.84
CA THR A 22 -13.79 -5.54 3.23
C THR A 22 -14.65 -4.53 3.99
N MET A 23 -15.27 -3.61 3.25
CA MET A 23 -16.21 -2.63 3.76
C MET A 23 -17.64 -3.11 3.52
N ILE A 24 -18.47 -3.03 4.54
CA ILE A 24 -19.87 -3.47 4.49
C ILE A 24 -20.73 -2.23 4.58
N ALA A 25 -21.68 -2.09 3.66
CA ALA A 25 -22.59 -0.96 3.64
C ALA A 25 -23.44 -0.91 4.92
N GLU A 26 -23.80 0.29 5.34
CA GLU A 26 -24.64 0.49 6.52
C GLU A 26 -25.95 -0.32 6.42
N GLY A 27 -26.31 -0.97 7.52
CA GLY A 27 -27.51 -1.82 7.60
C GLY A 27 -27.38 -3.20 6.96
N LYS A 28 -26.21 -3.58 6.40
CA LYS A 28 -25.95 -4.94 5.89
C LYS A 28 -25.04 -5.74 6.82
N SER A 29 -25.18 -7.05 6.80
CA SER A 29 -24.29 -7.94 7.56
C SER A 29 -23.10 -8.40 6.71
N PRO A 30 -21.94 -8.72 7.33
CA PRO A 30 -20.84 -9.38 6.63
C PRO A 30 -21.27 -10.70 5.96
N SER A 31 -22.23 -11.41 6.56
CA SER A 31 -22.73 -12.69 6.05
C SER A 31 -23.52 -12.57 4.74
N ASP A 32 -23.99 -11.37 4.40
CA ASP A 32 -24.68 -11.13 3.12
C ASP A 32 -23.69 -10.88 1.97
N ALA A 33 -22.40 -10.73 2.28
CA ALA A 33 -21.37 -10.50 1.27
C ALA A 33 -21.06 -11.78 0.51
N MET A 34 -21.00 -11.69 -0.83
CA MET A 34 -20.51 -12.77 -1.68
C MET A 34 -19.01 -12.63 -1.93
N GLY A 35 -18.29 -13.75 -1.96
CA GLY A 35 -16.85 -13.78 -2.21
C GLY A 35 -16.01 -13.89 -0.94
N ILE A 36 -14.85 -13.24 -0.92
CA ILE A 36 -13.89 -13.31 0.21
C ILE A 36 -14.06 -12.06 1.07
N VAL A 37 -14.31 -12.26 2.36
CA VAL A 37 -14.36 -11.19 3.36
C VAL A 37 -13.04 -11.14 4.11
N ILE A 38 -12.40 -9.97 4.09
CA ILE A 38 -11.08 -9.74 4.69
C ILE A 38 -11.22 -8.78 5.86
N SER A 39 -10.71 -9.19 7.02
CA SER A 39 -10.64 -8.37 8.23
C SER A 39 -9.26 -8.52 8.88
N TYR A 40 -8.83 -7.46 9.57
CA TYR A 40 -7.55 -7.43 10.28
C TYR A 40 -7.77 -7.12 11.77
N SER A 41 -6.95 -7.76 12.60
CA SER A 41 -6.90 -7.53 14.05
C SER A 41 -5.46 -7.51 14.52
N LEU A 42 -5.11 -6.52 15.34
CA LEU A 42 -3.85 -6.50 16.07
C LEU A 42 -4.02 -7.32 17.35
N ARG A 43 -3.31 -8.44 17.45
CA ARG A 43 -3.29 -9.26 18.66
C ARG A 43 -2.17 -8.81 19.59
N VAL A 44 -2.54 -8.32 20.77
CA VAL A 44 -1.61 -7.96 21.85
C VAL A 44 -1.54 -9.13 22.83
N LYS A 45 -0.33 -9.65 23.03
CA LYS A 45 -0.04 -10.72 24.00
C LYS A 45 0.92 -10.18 25.05
N LEU A 46 0.52 -10.23 26.30
CA LEU A 46 1.33 -9.86 27.46
C LEU A 46 1.64 -11.12 28.27
N ASN A 47 2.92 -11.47 28.35
CA ASN A 47 3.39 -12.56 29.20
C ASN A 47 3.70 -12.03 30.61
N CYS A 48 2.92 -12.45 31.59
CA CYS A 48 2.97 -11.99 32.98
C CYS A 48 3.83 -12.91 33.89
N GLY A 49 4.63 -13.80 33.31
CA GLY A 49 5.55 -14.68 34.04
C GLY A 49 4.87 -15.85 34.78
N THR A 50 5.64 -16.52 35.65
CA THR A 50 5.32 -17.84 36.21
C THR A 50 4.07 -17.91 37.10
N LEU A 51 3.65 -16.78 37.67
CA LEU A 51 2.44 -16.68 38.53
C LEU A 51 1.27 -15.98 37.83
N GLY A 52 1.52 -15.23 36.76
CA GLY A 52 0.55 -14.35 36.11
C GLY A 52 -0.01 -14.85 34.77
N GLY A 53 0.59 -15.89 34.17
CA GLY A 53 0.13 -16.46 32.90
C GLY A 53 0.31 -15.53 31.71
N GLU A 54 -0.56 -15.65 30.70
CA GLU A 54 -0.59 -14.82 29.48
C GLU A 54 -1.93 -14.08 29.39
N LEU A 55 -1.88 -12.77 29.11
CA LEU A 55 -3.06 -11.98 28.76
C LEU A 55 -3.05 -11.71 27.26
N VAL A 56 -4.17 -12.00 26.59
CA VAL A 56 -4.31 -11.79 25.16
C VAL A 56 -5.53 -10.94 24.88
N THR A 57 -5.39 -9.95 23.99
CA THR A 57 -6.51 -9.13 23.50
C THR A 57 -6.31 -8.78 22.02
N ASP A 58 -7.41 -8.61 21.30
CA ASP A 58 -7.42 -8.29 19.87
C ASP A 58 -8.04 -6.90 19.65
N VAL A 59 -7.37 -6.07 18.85
CA VAL A 59 -7.84 -4.74 18.47
C VAL A 59 -8.14 -4.74 16.95
N PRO A 60 -9.42 -4.65 16.54
CA PRO A 60 -9.76 -4.63 15.12
C PRO A 60 -9.35 -3.30 14.47
N PHE A 61 -8.90 -3.36 13.22
CA PHE A 61 -8.59 -2.17 12.42
C PHE A 61 -8.89 -2.39 10.93
N LYS A 62 -8.91 -1.30 10.16
CA LYS A 62 -9.08 -1.34 8.70
C LYS A 62 -7.75 -1.03 8.02
N LEU A 63 -7.24 -1.99 7.27
CA LEU A 63 -6.13 -1.82 6.33
C LEU A 63 -6.72 -1.40 4.97
N MET A 64 -6.25 -0.29 4.41
CA MET A 64 -6.71 0.26 3.13
C MET A 64 -5.52 0.78 2.32
N HIS A 65 -5.72 0.93 1.02
CA HIS A 65 -4.80 1.70 0.20
C HIS A 65 -4.72 3.16 0.68
N PRO A 66 -3.54 3.80 0.56
CA PRO A 66 -3.41 5.23 0.84
C PRO A 66 -4.36 6.06 0.00
N ALA A 67 -4.72 7.24 0.50
CA ALA A 67 -5.53 8.17 -0.27
C ALA A 67 -4.84 8.50 -1.61
N PRO A 68 -5.59 8.60 -2.73
CA PRO A 68 -5.04 8.99 -4.02
C PRO A 68 -4.19 10.27 -3.92
N GLY A 69 -3.04 10.29 -4.59
CA GLY A 69 -2.10 11.43 -4.58
C GLY A 69 -1.24 11.58 -3.31
N SER A 70 -1.54 10.89 -2.21
CA SER A 70 -0.76 11.02 -0.97
C SER A 70 0.70 10.58 -1.13
N GLN A 71 0.95 9.48 -1.84
CA GLN A 71 2.31 8.98 -2.09
C GLN A 71 3.12 9.91 -2.99
N GLU A 72 2.48 10.54 -3.98
CA GLU A 72 3.13 11.49 -4.87
C GLU A 72 3.52 12.79 -4.14
N MET A 73 2.66 13.25 -3.23
CA MET A 73 2.97 14.35 -2.32
C MET A 73 4.16 14.02 -1.41
N GLU A 74 4.29 12.78 -0.94
CA GLU A 74 5.45 12.36 -0.15
C GLU A 74 6.74 12.29 -0.99
N LYS A 75 6.68 11.70 -2.19
CA LYS A 75 7.82 11.62 -3.12
C LYS A 75 8.30 13.01 -3.55
N SER A 76 7.37 13.90 -3.89
CA SER A 76 7.69 15.28 -4.29
C SER A 76 8.26 16.11 -3.13
N LYS A 77 7.81 15.90 -1.88
CA LYS A 77 8.43 16.51 -0.68
C LYS A 77 9.84 15.97 -0.43
N ALA A 78 10.07 14.67 -0.62
CA ALA A 78 11.40 14.08 -0.50
C ALA A 78 12.38 14.63 -1.55
N MET A 79 11.95 14.75 -2.81
CA MET A 79 12.76 15.35 -3.89
C MET A 79 13.00 16.86 -3.71
N LYS A 80 12.07 17.61 -3.10
CA LYS A 80 12.28 19.02 -2.77
C LYS A 80 13.34 19.22 -1.69
N LYS A 81 13.52 18.25 -0.78
CA LYS A 81 14.57 18.29 0.26
C LYS A 81 15.98 18.04 -0.30
N SER A 82 16.10 17.37 -1.45
CA SER A 82 17.39 17.10 -2.12
C SER A 82 17.78 18.15 -3.18
N LYS A 83 16.91 19.12 -3.49
CA LYS A 83 17.18 20.20 -4.46
C LYS A 83 17.47 21.52 -3.76
N SER A 84 18.57 21.59 -3.02
CA SER A 84 19.25 22.86 -2.77
C SER A 84 20.43 23.02 -3.74
N ILE A 85 20.53 24.21 -4.32
CA ILE A 85 21.70 24.83 -5.01
C ILE A 85 21.75 24.83 -6.56
N GLU A 86 21.09 23.95 -7.30
CA GLU A 86 21.32 23.89 -8.78
C GLU A 86 20.04 24.07 -9.62
N ARG A 87 19.24 25.11 -9.33
CA ARG A 87 18.00 25.43 -10.07
C ARG A 87 17.86 26.91 -10.42
N SER A 88 18.96 27.56 -10.79
CA SER A 88 18.95 28.95 -11.28
C SER A 88 19.44 29.07 -12.73
N ARG A 89 19.61 27.95 -13.45
CA ARG A 89 20.17 27.94 -14.81
C ARG A 89 19.27 27.41 -15.92
N TYR A 90 17.99 27.12 -15.66
CA TYR A 90 17.09 26.53 -16.66
C TYR A 90 15.66 27.10 -16.60
N GLU A 91 15.52 28.41 -16.39
CA GLU A 91 14.20 29.07 -16.31
C GLU A 91 13.79 29.82 -17.59
N ASN A 92 14.54 29.68 -18.70
CA ASN A 92 14.36 30.56 -19.87
C ASN A 92 14.11 29.84 -21.21
N SER A 93 13.34 28.75 -21.22
CA SER A 93 12.84 28.15 -22.47
C SER A 93 11.31 28.17 -22.51
N HIS A 94 10.76 28.80 -23.56
CA HIS A 94 9.34 28.94 -23.89
C HIS A 94 8.55 27.63 -24.14
N TYR A 95 9.14 26.46 -23.83
CA TYR A 95 8.56 25.12 -24.05
C TYR A 95 8.45 24.30 -22.76
N ALA A 96 8.63 24.89 -21.58
CA ALA A 96 8.66 24.15 -20.32
C ALA A 96 7.27 23.74 -19.78
N ASP A 97 6.17 24.19 -20.41
CA ASP A 97 4.78 24.00 -19.93
C ASP A 97 4.00 22.90 -20.67
N ASP A 98 4.53 22.36 -21.79
CA ASP A 98 3.83 21.35 -22.63
C ASP A 98 4.15 19.89 -22.23
N ASP A 99 4.99 19.67 -21.21
CA ASP A 99 5.40 18.32 -20.82
C ASP A 99 4.37 17.59 -19.93
N ASP A 100 3.43 18.31 -19.31
CA ASP A 100 2.51 17.75 -18.32
C ASP A 100 1.34 16.95 -18.92
N ASP A 101 1.03 17.12 -20.22
CA ASP A 101 -0.06 16.44 -20.93
C ASP A 101 0.42 15.36 -21.92
N ASN A 102 1.73 15.07 -21.95
CA ASN A 102 2.28 14.05 -22.83
C ASN A 102 1.90 12.64 -22.36
N ILE A 103 1.09 11.94 -23.16
CA ILE A 103 0.73 10.53 -22.88
C ILE A 103 1.98 9.66 -23.03
N VAL A 104 2.42 9.07 -21.92
CA VAL A 104 3.51 8.09 -21.90
C VAL A 104 2.92 6.69 -22.15
N PHE A 105 3.43 6.00 -23.17
CA PHE A 105 3.05 4.60 -23.44
C PHE A 105 3.94 3.66 -22.63
N GLU A 106 3.32 2.78 -21.87
CA GLU A 106 3.95 1.69 -21.13
C GLU A 106 3.20 0.37 -21.37
N ASP A 107 3.85 -0.76 -21.07
CA ASP A 107 3.20 -2.07 -21.19
C ASP A 107 2.17 -2.25 -20.07
N PHE A 108 1.05 -2.88 -20.38
CA PHE A 108 0.05 -3.26 -19.39
C PHE A 108 0.52 -4.44 -18.52
N ALA A 109 1.47 -5.25 -19.03
CA ALA A 109 2.01 -6.37 -18.27
C ALA A 109 2.77 -5.88 -17.03
N ARG A 110 2.33 -6.33 -15.84
CA ARG A 110 3.03 -6.04 -14.58
C ARG A 110 4.42 -6.65 -14.56
N LEU A 111 5.33 -5.92 -13.94
CA LEU A 111 6.66 -6.43 -13.61
C LEU A 111 6.52 -7.57 -12.59
N ARG A 112 7.36 -8.59 -12.74
CA ARG A 112 7.37 -9.75 -11.85
C ARG A 112 8.60 -9.74 -10.97
N LEU A 113 8.43 -10.12 -9.70
CA LEU A 113 9.54 -10.37 -8.81
C LEU A 113 10.38 -11.54 -9.33
N ASN A 114 11.70 -11.39 -9.25
CA ASN A 114 12.61 -12.51 -9.41
C ASN A 114 12.36 -13.50 -8.27
N GLU A 115 12.42 -14.79 -8.57
CA GLU A 115 12.37 -15.81 -7.51
C GLU A 115 13.56 -15.59 -6.56
N PRO A 116 13.35 -15.60 -5.23
CA PRO A 116 14.48 -15.57 -4.32
C PRO A 116 15.33 -16.81 -4.60
N ASP A 117 16.64 -16.61 -4.84
CA ASP A 117 17.60 -17.71 -4.96
C ASP A 117 17.43 -18.62 -3.72
N GLU A 118 17.18 -19.91 -3.94
CA GLU A 118 17.01 -20.93 -2.89
C GLU A 118 18.27 -21.11 -2.02
#